data_AF-A0A7Y9T6N8-F1
#
_entry.id   AF-A0A7Y9T6N8-F1
#
_cell.length_a   1.000
_cell.length_b   1.000
_cell.length_c   1.000
_cell.angle_alpha   90.00
_cell.angle_beta   90.00
_cell.angle_gamma   90.00
#
_symmetry.space_group_name_H-M   'P 1'
#
loop_
_entity.id
_entity.type
_entity.pdbx_description
1 polymer ?
#
loop_
_entity_poly.entity_id
_entity_poly.type
_entity_poly.pdbx_seq_one_letter_code
_entity_poly.pdbx_strand_id
1 'polypeptide(L)' 'MRKLKIIEHISLDGVIQTTSGPQDDFPYGDWTAPYRSPAGLQIVNEMYGKTCDVLSKFTCPESSVRRTW' A
#
# COMPACT_ATOMS: atom_id res chain seq x y z
N MET A 1 10.97 -4.53 -22.82
CA MET A 1 11.39 -4.49 -21.40
C MET A 1 10.19 -4.16 -20.53
N ARG A 2 9.91 -4.96 -19.51
CA ARG A 2 8.81 -4.72 -18.59
C ARG A 2 9.17 -3.58 -17.62
N LYS A 3 8.25 -2.66 -17.36
CA LYS A 3 8.45 -1.51 -16.46
C LYS A 3 8.05 -1.87 -15.03
N LEU A 4 8.91 -1.59 -14.06
CA LEU A 4 8.58 -1.66 -12.64
C LEU A 4 7.90 -0.35 -12.22
N LYS A 5 6.80 -0.47 -11.49
CA LYS A 5 6.10 0.66 -10.86
C LYS A 5 6.20 0.50 -9.35
N ILE A 6 6.65 1.54 -8.65
CA ILE A 6 6.74 1.59 -7.18
C ILE A 6 5.71 2.62 -6.71
N ILE A 7 4.91 2.25 -5.71
CA ILE A 7 3.87 3.09 -5.11
C ILE A 7 4.03 2.92 -3.61
N GLU A 8 4.17 4.03 -2.88
CA GLU A 8 4.49 4.05 -1.46
C GLU A 8 3.63 5.12 -0.78
N HIS A 9 3.24 4.87 0.46
CA HIS A 9 2.81 5.93 1.35
C HIS A 9 4.02 6.40 2.15
N ILE A 10 4.38 7.67 1.99
CA ILE A 10 5.48 8.32 2.71
C ILE A 10 4.93 9.49 3.50
N SER A 11 5.36 9.63 4.76
CA SER A 11 5.02 10.80 5.55
C SER A 11 5.80 12.03 5.05
N LEU A 12 5.42 13.23 5.49
CA LEU A 12 6.10 14.46 5.08
C LEU A 12 7.57 14.50 5.54
N ASP A 13 7.87 13.86 6.67
CA ASP A 13 9.21 13.69 7.25
C ASP A 13 9.97 12.46 6.72
N GLY A 14 9.40 11.75 5.73
CA GLY A 14 10.10 10.69 5.00
C GLY A 14 9.97 9.28 5.60
N VAL A 15 9.03 9.07 6.53
CA VAL A 15 8.76 7.74 7.12
C VAL A 15 8.04 6.87 6.10
N ILE A 16 8.63 5.70 5.86
CA ILE A 16 8.03 4.58 5.13
C ILE A 16 7.97 3.41 6.12
N GLN A 17 6.77 2.86 6.34
CA GLN A 17 6.55 1.81 7.33
C GLN A 17 6.16 0.50 6.63
N THR A 18 6.80 -0.59 7.03
CA THR A 18 6.37 -1.96 6.70
C THR A 18 5.38 -2.41 7.77
N THR A 19 4.31 -3.13 7.40
CA THR A 19 3.27 -3.65 8.30
C THR A 19 3.80 -4.00 9.69
N SER A 20 3.12 -3.50 10.71
CA SER A 20 3.47 -3.75 12.10
C SER A 20 3.29 -5.22 12.44
N GLY A 21 4.41 -5.92 12.62
CA GLY A 21 4.42 -7.26 13.17
C GLY A 21 4.22 -7.24 14.68
N PRO A 22 4.01 -8.40 15.33
CA PRO A 22 3.85 -8.50 16.79
C PRO A 22 5.04 -7.96 17.60
N GLN A 23 6.17 -7.71 16.95
CA GLN A 23 7.42 -7.21 17.53
C GLN A 23 7.78 -5.79 17.06
N ASP A 24 6.90 -5.14 16.29
CA ASP A 24 7.12 -3.77 15.83
C ASP A 24 6.74 -2.80 16.96
N ASP A 25 7.73 -2.04 17.45
CA ASP A 25 7.61 -1.04 18.51
C ASP A 25 7.41 0.37 17.95
N PHE A 26 7.19 0.50 16.64
CA PHE A 26 6.96 1.78 16.00
C PHE A 26 5.69 2.46 16.56
N PRO A 27 5.80 3.67 17.14
CA PRO A 27 4.71 4.30 17.89
C PRO A 27 3.52 4.73 17.02
N TYR A 28 3.71 4.82 15.70
CA TYR A 28 2.68 5.21 14.73
C TYR A 28 2.38 4.07 13.75
N GLY A 29 2.30 2.83 14.27
CA GLY A 29 1.88 1.68 13.47
C GLY A 29 0.60 1.97 12.70
N ASP A 30 0.61 1.67 11.40
CA ASP A 30 -0.51 1.90 10.48
C ASP A 30 -0.99 3.37 10.43
N TRP A 31 -0.07 4.33 10.57
CA TRP A 31 -0.36 5.78 10.54
C TRP A 31 -1.14 6.26 9.30
N THR A 32 -1.12 5.49 8.21
CA THR A 32 -1.85 5.80 6.98
C THR A 32 -3.33 5.45 7.08
N ALA A 33 -3.75 4.59 8.01
CA ALA A 33 -5.12 4.08 8.11
C ALA A 33 -6.21 5.18 8.16
N PRO A 34 -6.05 6.27 8.93
CA PRO A 34 -7.06 7.33 8.97
C PRO A 34 -7.28 8.08 7.65
N TYR A 35 -6.31 7.98 6.73
CA TYR A 35 -6.35 8.68 5.43
C TYR A 35 -6.87 7.80 4.29
N ARG A 36 -7.13 6.51 4.56
CA ARG A 36 -7.69 5.58 3.58
C ARG A 36 -9.18 5.81 3.41
N SER A 37 -9.67 5.76 2.18
CA SER A 37 -11.09 5.86 1.88
C SER A 37 -11.45 5.08 0.62
N PRO A 38 -12.72 4.66 0.45
CA PRO A 38 -13.17 4.00 -0.77
C PRO A 38 -12.96 4.85 -2.03
N ALA A 39 -13.11 6.17 -1.91
CA ALA A 39 -12.85 7.11 -3.00
C ALA A 39 -11.35 7.18 -3.34
N GLY A 40 -10.48 7.25 -2.32
CA GLY A 40 -9.03 7.20 -2.51
C GLY A 40 -8.58 5.91 -3.20
N LEU A 41 -9.15 4.77 -2.82
CA LEU A 41 -8.90 3.49 -3.46
C LEU A 41 -9.28 3.48 -4.96
N GLN A 42 -10.42 4.08 -5.33
CA GLN A 42 -10.80 4.20 -6.75
C GLN A 42 -9.76 5.00 -7.55
N ILE A 43 -9.32 6.14 -7.04
CA ILE A 43 -8.31 6.99 -7.70
C ILE A 43 -7.01 6.21 -7.91
N VAL A 44 -6.54 5.47 -6.90
CA VAL A 44 -5.33 4.64 -6.99
C VAL A 44 -5.48 3.55 -8.05
N ASN A 45 -6.63 2.88 -8.09
CA ASN A 45 -6.91 1.84 -9.11
C ASN A 45 -6.95 2.40 -10.54
N GLU A 46 -7.49 3.60 -10.73
CA GLU A 46 -7.52 4.29 -12.03
C GLU A 46 -6.11 4.70 -12.48
N MET A 47 -5.29 5.24 -11.56
CA MET A 47 -3.95 5.73 -11.88
C MET A 47 -2.95 4.61 -12.17
N TYR A 48 -3.00 3.51 -11.40
CA TYR A 48 -1.99 2.47 -11.48
C TYR A 48 -2.44 1.22 -12.26
N GLY A 49 -3.75 1.07 -12.45
CA GLY A 49 -4.40 -0.07 -13.08
C GLY A 49 -4.77 -1.16 -12.07
N LYS A 50 -5.77 -1.97 -12.42
CA LYS A 50 -6.33 -3.02 -11.55
C LYS A 50 -5.38 -4.22 -11.32
N THR A 51 -4.33 -4.34 -12.14
CA THR A 51 -3.42 -5.48 -12.12
C THR A 51 -1.97 -5.01 -12.05
N CYS A 52 -1.34 -5.25 -10.90
CA CYS A 52 0.10 -5.16 -10.72
C CYS A 52 0.61 -6.52 -10.23
N ASP A 53 1.65 -7.05 -10.88
CA ASP A 53 2.35 -8.22 -10.32
C ASP A 53 3.29 -7.71 -9.23
N VAL A 54 2.98 -8.03 -7.98
CA VAL A 54 3.79 -7.66 -6.83
C VAL A 54 4.98 -8.62 -6.78
N LEU A 55 6.21 -8.07 -6.68
CA LEU A 55 7.45 -8.85 -6.72
C LEU A 55 7.61 -9.79 -5.50
N SER A 56 6.75 -9.65 -4.49
CA SER A 56 6.69 -10.45 -3.27
C SER A 56 5.79 -11.68 -3.43
N LYS A 57 6.07 -12.57 -4.40
CA LYS A 57 5.43 -13.91 -4.58
C LYS A 57 3.90 -14.03 -4.30
N PHE A 58 3.13 -13.00 -4.58
CA PHE A 58 1.67 -13.06 -4.57
C PHE A 58 1.17 -12.21 -5.74
N THR A 59 0.43 -12.82 -6.66
CA THR A 59 -0.58 -12.09 -7.44
C THR A 59 -1.38 -11.27 -6.43
N CYS A 60 -1.60 -9.97 -6.67
CA CYS A 60 -2.42 -9.15 -5.79
C CYS A 60 -3.90 -9.43 -6.12
N PRO A 61 -4.63 -10.29 -5.38
CA PRO A 61 -6.06 -10.37 -5.55
C PRO A 61 -6.68 -9.04 -5.16
N GLU A 62 -7.84 -8.71 -5.73
CA GLU A 62 -8.62 -7.53 -5.36
C GLU A 62 -8.87 -7.44 -3.83
N SER A 63 -8.89 -8.60 -3.14
CA SER A 63 -8.98 -8.71 -1.69
C SER A 63 -7.72 -8.28 -0.91
N SER A 64 -6.53 -8.39 -1.49
CA SER A 64 -5.31 -7.85 -0.88
C SER A 64 -5.32 -6.33 -0.90
N VAL A 65 -5.80 -5.71 -1.99
CA VAL A 65 -5.94 -4.26 -2.06
C VAL A 65 -6.92 -3.75 -1.00
N ARG A 66 -8.03 -4.44 -0.75
CA ARG A 66 -9.00 -4.12 0.32
C ARG A 66 -8.50 -4.37 1.75
N ARG A 67 -7.40 -5.11 1.94
CA ARG A 67 -6.81 -5.34 3.27
C ARG A 67 -5.75 -4.29 3.60
N THR A 68 -5.15 -3.70 2.59
CA THR A 68 -4.17 -2.60 2.70
C THR A 68 -4.80 -1.21 2.59
N TRP A 69 -6.08 -1.12 2.19
CA TRP A 69 -6.90 0.10 2.09
C TRP A 69 -8.12 0.04 3.01
#